data_AF-A0AAE6ZT76-F1
#
_entry.id   AF-A0AAE6ZT76-F1
#
_cell.length_a   1.000
_cell.length_b   1.000
_cell.length_c   1.000
_cell.angle_alpha   90.00
_cell.angle_beta   90.00
_cell.angle_gamma   90.00
#
_symmetry.space_group_name_H-M   'P 1'
#
loop_
_entity.id
_entity.type
_entity.pdbx_description
1 polymer ?
#
loop_
_entity_poly.entity_id
_entity_poly.type
_entity_poly.pdbx_seq_one_letter_code
_entity_poly.pdbx_strand_id
1 'polypeptide(L)' 'MINPYLAPTDPVEYRYAVHCCAYKLDLTDKPDRAVALFEHRSAAEKFGGLMWPSTFEVIDITTGEKA' A
#
# COMPACT_ATOMS: atom_id res chain seq x y z
N MET A 1 -9.39 -1.82 24.31
CA MET A 1 -10.32 -2.96 24.37
C MET A 1 -10.37 -3.59 22.99
N ILE A 2 -10.24 -4.91 22.88
CA ILE A 2 -10.39 -5.65 21.62
C ILE A 2 -11.88 -5.71 21.29
N ASN A 3 -12.24 -5.42 20.03
CA ASN A 3 -13.62 -5.57 19.56
C ASN A 3 -13.91 -7.05 19.27
N PRO A 4 -14.88 -7.69 19.95
CA PRO A 4 -15.14 -9.13 19.79
C PRO A 4 -15.74 -9.52 18.43
N TYR A 5 -16.17 -8.54 17.62
CA TYR A 5 -16.71 -8.76 16.29
C TYR A 5 -15.66 -8.65 15.17
N LEU A 6 -14.39 -8.38 15.51
CA LEU A 6 -13.31 -8.26 14.56
C LEU A 6 -12.29 -9.39 14.79
N ALA A 7 -11.80 -9.97 13.70
CA ALA A 7 -10.64 -10.85 13.78
C ALA A 7 -9.41 -10.04 14.25
N PRO A 8 -8.50 -10.65 15.03
CA PRO A 8 -7.21 -10.05 15.32
C PRO A 8 -6.46 -9.72 14.03
N THR A 9 -5.78 -8.58 13.99
CA THR A 9 -4.94 -8.16 12.86
C THR A 9 -3.50 -8.55 13.15
N ASP A 10 -2.91 -9.42 12.33
CA ASP A 10 -1.46 -9.67 12.34
C ASP A 10 -0.79 -8.78 11.28
N PRO A 11 0.07 -7.81 11.67
CA PRO A 11 0.78 -6.97 10.72
C PRO A 11 1.62 -7.75 9.69
N VAL A 12 2.06 -8.97 10.01
CA VAL A 12 2.86 -9.81 9.12
C VAL A 12 2.05 -10.30 7.90
N GLU A 13 0.72 -10.37 8.01
CA GLU A 13 -0.15 -10.77 6.91
C GLU A 13 -0.20 -9.69 5.81
N TYR A 14 0.06 -8.42 6.13
CA TYR A 14 -0.09 -7.29 5.22
C TYR A 14 1.20 -6.96 4.46
N ARG A 15 1.54 -7.83 3.51
CA ARG A 15 2.82 -7.80 2.79
C ARG A 15 2.94 -6.73 1.70
N TYR A 16 1.84 -6.19 1.19
CA TYR A 16 1.87 -5.26 0.05
C TYR A 16 1.57 -3.83 0.49
N ALA A 17 2.52 -2.93 0.29
CA ALA A 17 2.39 -1.51 0.57
C ALA A 17 2.04 -0.73 -0.70
N VAL A 18 0.98 0.10 -0.64
CA VAL A 18 0.64 1.04 -1.70
C VAL A 18 1.29 2.39 -1.40
N HIS A 19 1.94 2.96 -2.40
CA HIS A 19 2.47 4.33 -2.40
C HIS A 19 1.76 5.14 -3.48
N CYS A 20 1.47 6.41 -3.21
CA CYS A 20 0.86 7.35 -4.15
C CYS A 20 1.86 7.83 -5.23
N CYS A 21 3.14 7.89 -4.84
CA CYS A 21 4.27 8.41 -5.60
C CYS A 21 4.01 9.80 -6.18
N ALA A 22 3.48 10.72 -5.37
CA ALA A 22 3.25 12.12 -5.75
C ALA A 22 4.53 12.83 -6.26
N TYR A 23 5.71 12.32 -5.91
CA TYR A 23 6.99 12.80 -6.45
C TYR A 23 7.09 12.66 -7.98
N LYS A 24 6.38 11.70 -8.60
CA LYS A 24 6.31 11.55 -10.07
C LYS A 24 5.65 12.73 -10.76
N LEU A 25 4.90 13.55 -10.01
CA LEU A 25 4.24 14.76 -10.48
C LEU A 25 4.91 16.03 -9.93
N ASP A 26 6.11 15.90 -9.35
CA ASP A 26 6.82 16.98 -8.67
C ASP A 26 6.01 17.67 -7.55
N LEU A 27 5.03 16.97 -6.97
CA LEU A 27 4.17 17.50 -5.90
C LEU A 27 4.80 17.35 -4.51
N THR A 28 5.83 16.52 -4.37
CA THR A 28 6.58 16.34 -3.13
C THR A 28 8.03 15.97 -3.43
N ASP A 29 8.92 16.40 -2.55
CA ASP A 29 10.37 16.19 -2.58
C ASP A 29 10.84 15.08 -1.63
N LYS A 30 9.93 14.51 -0.82
CA LYS A 30 10.24 13.50 0.19
C LYS A 30 9.85 12.10 -0.27
N PRO A 31 10.55 11.06 0.23
CA PRO A 31 10.15 9.68 0.02
C PRO A 31 8.70 9.46 0.46
N ASP A 32 7.90 8.90 -0.44
CA ASP A 32 6.49 8.68 -0.18
C ASP A 32 6.31 7.55 0.85
N ARG A 33 5.40 7.76 1.81
CA ARG A 33 5.07 6.74 2.81
C ARG A 33 3.98 5.84 2.26
N ALA A 34 3.94 4.59 2.72
CA ALA A 34 2.84 3.70 2.41
C ALA A 34 1.52 4.33 2.89
N VAL A 35 0.56 4.49 1.97
CA VAL A 35 -0.77 5.03 2.27
C VAL A 35 -1.71 3.95 2.80
N ALA A 36 -1.46 2.69 2.42
CA ALA A 36 -2.25 1.53 2.80
C ALA A 36 -1.42 0.25 2.69
N LEU A 37 -1.76 -0.75 3.50
CA LEU A 37 -1.17 -2.09 3.47
C LEU A 37 -2.25 -3.14 3.14
N PHE A 38 -1.88 -4.17 2.38
CA PHE A 38 -2.78 -5.22 1.94
C PHE A 38 -2.10 -6.59 2.05
N GLU A 39 -2.91 -7.60 2.34
CA GLU A 39 -2.49 -9.01 2.31
C GLU A 39 -2.25 -9.51 0.87
N HIS A 40 -3.03 -9.02 -0.08
CA HIS A 40 -2.98 -9.47 -1.47
C HIS A 40 -2.61 -8.34 -2.43
N ARG A 41 -1.67 -8.63 -3.34
CA ARG A 41 -1.20 -7.70 -4.38
C ARG A 41 -2.34 -7.18 -5.26
N SER A 42 -3.25 -8.04 -5.68
CA SER A 42 -4.37 -7.66 -6.56
C SER A 42 -5.31 -6.65 -5.91
N ALA A 43 -5.52 -6.74 -4.59
CA ALA A 43 -6.30 -5.76 -3.84
C ALA A 43 -5.57 -4.42 -3.74
N ALA A 44 -4.26 -4.45 -3.47
CA ALA A 44 -3.40 -3.27 -3.44
C ALA A 44 -3.39 -2.54 -4.79
N GLU A 45 -3.25 -3.28 -5.89
CA GLU A 45 -3.25 -2.74 -7.26
C GLU A 45 -4.59 -2.12 -7.63
N LYS A 46 -5.69 -2.80 -7.30
CA LYS A 46 -7.04 -2.27 -7.56
C LYS A 46 -7.31 -1.01 -6.75
N PHE A 47 -6.92 -0.98 -5.48
CA PHE A 47 -7.04 0.22 -4.65
C PHE A 47 -6.19 1.37 -5.20
N GLY A 48 -4.92 1.11 -5.48
CA GLY A 48 -3.99 2.09 -6.04
C GLY A 48 -4.48 2.67 -7.35
N GLY A 49 -4.93 1.83 -8.30
CA GLY A 49 -5.44 2.28 -9.59
C GLY A 49 -6.75 3.08 -9.51
N LEU A 50 -7.59 2.83 -8.50
CA LEU A 50 -8.80 3.64 -8.26
C LEU A 50 -8.47 5.02 -7.69
N MET A 51 -7.45 5.12 -6.84
CA MET A 51 -7.06 6.37 -6.17
C MET A 51 -6.13 7.23 -7.04
N TRP A 52 -5.21 6.59 -7.75
CA TRP A 52 -4.18 7.21 -8.58
C TRP A 52 -4.03 6.41 -9.86
N PRO A 53 -4.72 6.79 -10.95
CA PRO A 53 -4.78 5.97 -12.16
C PRO A 53 -3.43 5.58 -12.79
N SER A 54 -2.37 6.37 -12.56
CA SER A 54 -1.07 6.19 -13.22
C SER A 54 0.16 6.40 -12.35
N THR A 55 0.02 6.91 -11.12
CA THR A 55 1.18 7.31 -10.32
C THR A 55 1.53 6.33 -9.21
N PHE A 56 0.61 5.49 -8.75
CA PHE A 56 0.87 4.60 -7.63
C PHE A 56 1.95 3.54 -7.89
N GLU A 57 2.51 3.00 -6.81
CA GLU A 57 3.33 1.79 -6.81
C GLU A 57 2.83 0.84 -5.71
N VAL A 58 2.92 -0.46 -5.98
CA VAL A 58 2.73 -1.51 -4.98
C VAL A 58 4.07 -2.17 -4.73
N ILE A 59 4.49 -2.21 -3.47
CA ILE A 59 5.77 -2.77 -3.05
C ILE A 59 5.50 -3.93 -2.11
N ASP A 60 6.14 -5.06 -2.39
CA ASP A 60 6.24 -6.15 -1.43
C ASP A 60 7.22 -5.77 -0.31
N ILE A 61 6.74 -5.59 0.93
CA ILE A 61 7.59 -5.15 2.04
C ILE A 61 8.57 -6.24 2.52
N THR A 62 8.33 -7.50 2.15
CA THR A 62 9.18 -8.63 2.55
C THR A 62 10.34 -8.82 1.57
N THR A 63 10.07 -8.72 0.25
CA THR A 63 11.10 -8.91 -0.79
C THR A 63 11.67 -7.60 -1.34
N GLY A 64 10.96 -6.48 -1.16
CA GLY A 64 11.28 -5.18 -1.77
C GLY A 64 10.91 -5.10 -3.26
N GLU A 65 10.28 -6.13 -3.82
CA GLU A 65 9.91 -6.15 -5.25
C GLU A 65 8.77 -5.18 -5.55
N LYS A 66 8.90 -4.48 -6.68
CA LYS A 66 7.90 -3.54 -7.20
C LYS A 66 7.03 -4.21 -8.24
N ALA A 67 5.77 -3.81 -8.26
CA ALA A 67 4.78 -4.26 -9.24
C ALA A 67 4.89 -3.58 -10.60
#